data_AF-A0A7Y0B399-F1
#
_entry.id   AF-A0A7Y0B399-F1
#
_cell.length_a   1.000
_cell.length_b   1.000
_cell.length_c   1.000
_cell.angle_alpha   90.00
_cell.angle_beta   90.00
_cell.angle_gamma   90.00
#
_symmetry.space_group_name_H-M   'P 1'
#
loop_
_entity.id
_entity.type
_entity.pdbx_description
1 polymer ?
#
loop_
_entity_poly.entity_id
_entity_poly.type
_entity_poly.pdbx_seq_one_letter_code
_entity_poly.pdbx_strand_id
1 'polypeptide(L)'
;MSEQIQHVRPHENTRAIPIGSLLLEDGPSVDRRAERLAEGTIHRVLAMRDHPGEAELARITNDLLTYCTVLANGLDTVPDGDLCTRGQAALVAWDQLRTDGPADGPLGTWSYPRHLAHCARDMMTAIREYRQNAASAARFIGRTVLPPVATDTP
;
A
#
# COMPACT_ATOMS: atom_id res chain seq x y z
N MET A 1 41.26 18.74 -32.48
CA MET A 1 40.01 19.46 -32.13
C MET A 1 39.19 18.49 -31.32
N SER A 2 39.15 18.66 -30.00
CA SER A 2 38.48 17.74 -29.08
C SER A 2 37.24 18.41 -28.53
N GLU A 3 36.06 17.91 -28.90
CA GLU A 3 34.77 18.35 -28.36
C GLU A 3 34.59 17.79 -26.95
N GLN A 4 34.52 18.68 -25.96
CA GLN A 4 34.10 18.36 -24.60
C GLN A 4 32.56 18.28 -24.56
N ILE A 5 32.02 17.08 -24.43
CA ILE A 5 30.61 16.86 -24.12
C ILE A 5 30.42 17.17 -22.63
N GLN A 6 29.85 18.34 -22.33
CA GLN A 6 29.37 18.67 -20.99
C GLN A 6 28.18 17.76 -20.64
N HIS A 7 28.44 16.75 -19.82
CA HIS A 7 27.40 15.96 -19.17
C HIS A 7 26.77 16.80 -18.05
N VAL A 8 25.66 17.47 -18.36
CA VAL A 8 24.80 18.12 -17.36
C VAL A 8 24.12 17.01 -16.56
N ARG A 9 24.58 16.80 -15.32
CA ARG A 9 23.94 15.87 -14.40
C ARG A 9 22.52 16.38 -14.11
N PRO A 10 21.47 15.53 -14.17
CA PRO A 10 20.16 15.92 -13.71
C PRO A 10 20.25 16.20 -12.21
N HIS A 11 19.82 17.39 -11.81
CA HIS A 11 19.68 17.76 -10.41
C HIS A 11 18.66 16.81 -9.76
N GLU A 12 19.15 15.95 -8.86
CA GLU A 12 18.32 15.20 -7.92
C GLU A 12 17.57 16.20 -7.02
N ASN A 13 16.39 16.60 -7.47
CA ASN A 13 15.41 17.30 -6.63
C ASN A 13 14.75 16.25 -5.73
N THR A 14 15.52 15.72 -4.79
CA THR A 14 15.04 14.89 -3.69
C THR A 14 14.22 15.78 -2.77
N ARG A 15 12.96 15.99 -3.14
CA ARG A 15 12.00 16.65 -2.27
C ARG A 15 11.81 15.72 -1.07
N ALA A 16 12.38 16.11 0.06
CA ALA A 16 12.20 15.42 1.33
C ALA A 16 10.70 15.35 1.63
N ILE A 17 10.09 14.20 1.35
CA ILE A 17 8.78 13.88 1.90
C ILE A 17 9.02 13.80 3.42
N PRO A 18 8.28 14.55 4.25
CA PRO A 18 8.47 14.54 5.69
C PRO A 18 8.02 13.19 6.27
N ILE A 19 8.92 12.21 6.21
CA ILE A 19 8.80 10.86 6.78
C ILE A 19 8.46 10.94 8.28
N GLY A 20 8.97 11.96 8.98
CA GLY A 20 8.80 12.13 10.43
C GLY A 20 7.35 12.28 10.91
N SER A 21 6.39 12.56 10.02
CA SER A 21 4.97 12.65 10.37
C SER A 21 4.14 11.43 9.96
N LEU A 22 4.76 10.45 9.29
CA LEU A 22 4.15 9.19 8.90
C LEU A 22 4.62 8.01 9.78
N LEU A 23 5.73 8.17 10.50
CA LEU A 23 6.40 7.10 11.25
C LEU A 23 6.38 7.26 12.78
N LEU A 24 5.75 8.30 13.33
CA LEU A 24 5.72 8.54 14.77
C LEU A 24 4.30 8.52 15.30
N GLU A 25 3.91 7.35 15.80
CA GLU A 25 3.23 7.07 17.09
C GLU A 25 2.32 5.83 16.96
N ASP A 26 2.65 4.81 17.76
CA ASP A 26 1.93 3.58 18.10
C ASP A 26 1.49 2.61 16.96
N GLY A 27 2.05 1.39 16.98
CA GLY A 27 1.48 0.26 16.22
C GLY A 27 0.05 -0.06 16.70
N PRO A 28 -0.75 -0.91 16.02
CA PRO A 28 -0.72 -1.48 14.68
C PRO A 28 -1.65 -0.69 13.74
N SER A 29 -1.49 0.64 13.67
CA SER A 29 -2.32 1.46 12.80
C SER A 29 -1.45 2.16 11.77
N VAL A 30 -1.58 1.76 10.51
CA VAL A 30 -1.21 2.66 9.42
C VAL A 30 -2.00 3.95 9.63
N ASP A 31 -1.32 5.10 9.67
CA ASP A 31 -1.97 6.39 9.83
C ASP A 31 -3.08 6.52 8.78
N ARG A 32 -4.32 6.79 9.23
CA ARG A 32 -5.48 6.99 8.33
C ARG A 32 -5.22 8.08 7.29
N ARG A 33 -4.32 9.03 7.58
CA ARG A 33 -3.85 10.01 6.61
C ARG A 33 -3.01 9.35 5.51
N ALA A 34 -2.08 8.47 5.86
CA ALA A 34 -1.28 7.69 4.91
C ALA A 34 -2.17 6.88 3.98
N GLU A 35 -3.17 6.19 4.54
CA GLU A 35 -4.13 5.40 3.74
C GLU A 35 -4.92 6.27 2.76
N ARG A 36 -5.42 7.45 3.19
CA ARG A 36 -6.17 8.34 2.29
C ARG A 36 -5.30 8.88 1.15
N LEU A 37 -4.04 9.20 1.43
CA LEU A 37 -3.09 9.66 0.41
C LEU A 37 -2.72 8.53 -0.56
N ALA A 38 -2.50 7.33 -0.02
CA ALA A 38 -2.28 6.12 -0.82
C ALA A 38 -3.48 5.83 -1.71
N GLU A 39 -4.70 5.84 -1.16
CA GLU A 39 -5.95 5.58 -1.90
C GLU A 39 -6.16 6.55 -3.06
N GLY A 40 -5.95 7.84 -2.85
CA GLY A 40 -6.03 8.85 -3.91
C GLY A 40 -5.02 8.58 -5.04
N THR A 41 -3.79 8.24 -4.68
CA THR A 41 -2.72 7.94 -5.65
C THR A 41 -2.99 6.64 -6.41
N ILE A 42 -3.39 5.58 -5.69
CA ILE A 42 -3.78 4.28 -6.27
C ILE A 42 -4.90 4.47 -7.28
N HIS A 43 -6.00 5.14 -6.92
CA HIS A 43 -7.11 5.38 -7.84
C HIS A 43 -6.69 6.16 -9.07
N ARG A 44 -5.87 7.20 -8.88
CA ARG A 44 -5.34 7.99 -10.01
C ARG A 44 -4.52 7.13 -10.97
N VAL A 45 -3.61 6.30 -10.45
CA VAL A 45 -2.74 5.45 -11.27
C VAL A 45 -3.53 4.37 -12.00
N LEU A 46 -4.46 3.71 -11.31
CA LEU A 46 -5.27 2.67 -11.92
C LEU A 46 -6.23 3.22 -12.99
N ALA A 47 -6.71 4.45 -12.84
CA ALA A 47 -7.56 5.13 -13.82
C ALA A 47 -6.78 5.75 -15.01
N MET A 48 -5.46 5.84 -14.93
CA MET A 48 -4.62 6.54 -15.91
C MET A 48 -4.57 5.79 -17.25
N ARG A 49 -5.08 6.39 -18.33
CA ARG A 49 -5.09 5.76 -19.66
C ARG A 49 -3.85 6.09 -20.48
N ASP A 50 -3.40 7.34 -20.40
CA ASP A 50 -2.30 7.86 -21.20
C ASP A 50 -1.01 7.95 -20.38
N HIS A 51 0.14 7.90 -21.06
CA HIS A 51 1.45 8.03 -20.44
C HIS A 51 1.66 9.49 -19.93
N PRO A 52 1.94 9.72 -18.63
CA PRO A 52 1.98 11.03 -17.99
C PRO A 52 3.31 11.77 -18.18
N GLY A 53 4.22 11.17 -18.95
CA GLY A 53 5.61 11.64 -19.10
C GLY A 53 6.52 11.06 -18.01
N GLU A 54 7.83 11.07 -18.29
CA GLU A 54 8.84 10.38 -17.46
C GLU A 54 8.96 10.95 -16.05
N ALA A 55 8.95 12.28 -15.91
CA ALA A 55 9.09 12.93 -14.61
C ALA A 55 7.91 12.61 -13.67
N GLU A 56 6.69 12.62 -14.21
CA GLU A 56 5.50 12.28 -13.44
C GLU A 56 5.43 10.78 -13.15
N LEU A 57 5.87 9.94 -14.08
CA LEU A 57 5.98 8.50 -13.88
C LEU A 57 6.96 8.15 -12.74
N ALA A 58 8.13 8.79 -12.72
CA ALA A 58 9.11 8.63 -11.65
C ALA A 58 8.53 9.08 -10.29
N ARG A 59 7.84 10.23 -10.28
CA ARG A 59 7.19 10.76 -9.07
C ARG A 59 6.14 9.78 -8.53
N ILE A 60 5.24 9.31 -9.40
CA ILE A 60 4.20 8.33 -9.06
C ILE A 60 4.83 7.03 -8.53
N THR A 61 5.88 6.54 -9.18
CA THR A 61 6.56 5.32 -8.77
C THR A 61 7.14 5.46 -7.36
N ASN A 62 7.82 6.57 -7.07
CA ASN A 62 8.37 6.85 -5.74
C ASN A 62 7.29 6.97 -4.67
N ASP A 63 6.19 7.66 -4.97
CA ASP A 63 5.05 7.77 -4.06
C ASP A 63 4.48 6.37 -3.74
N LEU A 64 4.28 5.53 -4.77
CA LEU A 64 3.76 4.17 -4.61
C LEU A 64 4.72 3.24 -3.87
N LEU A 65 6.03 3.30 -4.13
CA LEU A 65 7.03 2.53 -3.37
C LEU A 65 6.98 2.89 -1.88
N THR A 66 6.84 4.18 -1.59
CA THR A 66 6.70 4.68 -0.21
C THR A 66 5.43 4.12 0.42
N TYR A 67 4.29 4.18 -0.27
CA TYR A 67 3.03 3.64 0.26
C TYR A 67 3.07 2.12 0.43
N CYS A 68 3.61 1.37 -0.54
CA CYS A 68 3.79 -0.07 -0.41
C CYS A 68 4.63 -0.43 0.82
N THR A 69 5.72 0.29 1.06
CA THR A 69 6.58 0.08 2.24
C THR A 69 5.80 0.31 3.54
N VAL A 70 5.08 1.43 3.64
CA VAL A 70 4.28 1.75 4.84
C VAL A 70 3.16 0.73 5.07
N LEU A 71 2.48 0.31 4.00
CA LEU A 71 1.39 -0.66 4.08
C LEU A 71 1.92 -2.07 4.40
N ALA A 72 3.05 -2.49 3.83
CA ALA A 72 3.69 -3.75 4.14
C ALA A 72 4.09 -3.81 5.61
N ASN A 73 4.74 -2.76 6.13
CA ASN A 73 5.05 -2.66 7.56
C ASN A 73 3.78 -2.73 8.42
N GLY A 74 2.68 -2.13 7.96
CA GLY A 74 1.38 -2.23 8.64
C GLY A 74 0.85 -3.67 8.67
N LEU A 75 0.96 -4.41 7.56
CA LEU A 75 0.57 -5.82 7.50
C LEU A 75 1.47 -6.72 8.34
N ASP A 76 2.77 -6.45 8.42
CA ASP A 76 3.70 -7.22 9.25
C ASP A 76 3.39 -7.11 10.76
N THR A 77 2.60 -6.11 11.17
CA THR A 77 2.09 -6.01 12.55
C THR A 77 0.83 -6.84 12.82
N VAL A 78 0.22 -7.41 11.78
CA VAL A 78 -0.95 -8.27 11.90
C VAL A 78 -0.48 -9.67 12.32
N PRO A 79 -1.05 -10.28 13.37
CA PRO A 79 -0.70 -11.65 13.75
C PRO A 79 -0.94 -12.63 12.58
N ASP A 80 -0.03 -13.60 12.38
CA ASP A 80 -0.09 -14.54 11.25
C ASP A 80 -1.43 -15.27 11.11
N GLY A 81 -2.07 -15.60 12.25
CA GLY A 81 -3.37 -16.27 12.28
C GLY A 81 -4.56 -15.38 11.88
N ASP A 82 -4.38 -14.06 11.91
CA ASP A 82 -5.42 -13.07 11.60
C ASP A 82 -5.22 -12.43 10.21
N LEU A 83 -4.07 -12.67 9.58
CA LEU A 83 -3.77 -12.15 8.26
C LEU A 83 -4.54 -12.94 7.19
N CYS A 84 -5.37 -12.24 6.40
CA CYS A 84 -6.12 -12.88 5.33
C CYS A 84 -5.20 -13.33 4.18
N THR A 85 -5.65 -14.33 3.41
CA THR A 85 -4.90 -14.86 2.25
C THR A 85 -4.50 -13.77 1.25
N ARG A 86 -5.33 -12.73 1.09
CA ARG A 86 -5.01 -11.58 0.24
C ARG A 86 -3.82 -10.79 0.79
N GLY A 87 -3.78 -10.55 2.10
CA GLY A 87 -2.66 -9.86 2.75
C GLY A 87 -1.35 -10.62 2.58
N GLN A 88 -1.36 -11.94 2.79
CA GLN A 88 -0.20 -12.81 2.57
C GLN A 88 0.29 -12.74 1.11
N ALA A 89 -0.63 -12.91 0.15
CA ALA A 89 -0.29 -12.83 -1.27
C ALA A 89 0.25 -11.44 -1.67
N ALA A 90 -0.30 -10.37 -1.06
CA ALA A 90 0.15 -9.01 -1.33
C ALA A 90 1.57 -8.75 -0.80
N LEU A 91 1.95 -9.31 0.36
CA LEU A 91 3.32 -9.23 0.88
C LEU A 91 4.32 -9.96 -0.02
N VAL A 92 3.97 -11.14 -0.52
CA VAL A 92 4.81 -11.88 -1.50
C VAL A 92 4.96 -11.07 -2.80
N ALA A 93 3.86 -10.51 -3.31
CA ALA A 93 3.90 -9.65 -4.49
C ALA A 93 4.74 -8.39 -4.28
N TRP A 94 4.67 -7.80 -3.08
CA TRP A 94 5.49 -6.65 -2.72
C TRP A 94 6.98 -7.01 -2.72
N ASP A 95 7.36 -8.11 -2.10
CA ASP A 95 8.76 -8.54 -2.05
C ASP A 95 9.33 -8.80 -3.44
N GLN A 96 8.54 -9.43 -4.32
CA GLN A 96 8.91 -9.65 -5.72
C GLN A 96 9.08 -8.32 -6.46
N LEU A 97 8.10 -7.41 -6.39
CA LEU A 97 8.16 -6.11 -7.07
C LEU A 97 9.34 -5.27 -6.59
N ARG A 98 9.61 -5.28 -5.27
CA ARG A 98 10.73 -4.56 -4.66
C ARG A 98 12.09 -5.12 -5.14
N THR A 99 12.17 -6.43 -5.33
CA THR A 99 13.40 -7.11 -5.77
C THR A 99 13.65 -6.94 -7.26
N ASP A 100 12.62 -7.14 -8.09
CA ASP A 100 12.72 -7.09 -9.54
C ASP A 100 12.83 -5.67 -10.08
N GLY A 101 12.16 -4.72 -9.42
CA GLY A 101 12.02 -3.37 -9.94
C GLY A 101 11.20 -3.31 -11.24
N PRO A 102 11.30 -2.19 -11.99
CA PRO A 102 10.63 -2.08 -13.28
C PRO A 102 11.25 -3.05 -14.29
N ALA A 103 10.42 -3.73 -15.06
CA ALA A 103 10.88 -4.58 -16.15
C ALA A 103 11.64 -3.77 -17.22
N ASP A 104 12.54 -4.43 -17.94
CA ASP A 104 13.28 -3.82 -19.03
C ASP A 104 12.37 -3.37 -20.18
N GLY A 105 12.78 -2.27 -20.84
CA GLY A 105 12.10 -1.74 -22.02
C GLY A 105 11.02 -0.69 -21.73
N PRO A 106 10.47 -0.06 -22.79
CA PRO A 106 9.67 1.16 -22.68
C PRO A 106 8.32 0.95 -21.97
N LEU A 107 7.80 -0.28 -21.97
CA LEU A 107 6.54 -0.62 -21.30
C LEU A 107 6.74 -1.13 -19.87
N GLY A 108 7.93 -1.61 -19.51
CA GLY A 108 8.21 -2.13 -18.18
C GLY A 108 8.25 -1.03 -17.12
N THR A 109 8.81 0.13 -17.46
CA THR A 109 8.74 1.34 -16.61
C THR A 109 7.30 1.85 -16.44
N TRP A 110 6.43 1.64 -17.44
CA TRP A 110 5.03 2.07 -17.42
C TRP A 110 4.11 1.12 -16.64
N SER A 111 4.30 -0.19 -16.79
CA SER A 111 3.48 -1.20 -16.11
C SER A 111 3.82 -1.33 -14.62
N TYR A 112 5.06 -1.05 -14.25
CA TYR A 112 5.55 -1.14 -12.88
C TYR A 112 4.74 -0.35 -11.84
N PRO A 113 4.50 0.97 -11.99
CA PRO A 113 3.66 1.71 -11.05
C PRO A 113 2.21 1.20 -11.01
N ARG A 114 1.72 0.58 -12.08
CA ARG A 114 0.41 -0.06 -12.08
C ARG A 114 0.40 -1.30 -11.19
N HIS A 115 1.43 -2.14 -11.28
CA HIS A 115 1.59 -3.29 -10.40
C HIS A 115 1.76 -2.87 -8.94
N LEU A 116 2.57 -1.83 -8.68
CA LEU A 116 2.69 -1.25 -7.34
C LEU A 116 1.33 -0.75 -6.82
N ALA A 117 0.54 -0.06 -7.64
CA ALA A 117 -0.78 0.43 -7.24
C ALA A 117 -1.76 -0.72 -6.91
N HIS A 118 -1.74 -1.82 -7.67
CA HIS A 118 -2.52 -3.01 -7.36
C HIS A 118 -2.07 -3.66 -6.04
N CYS A 119 -0.77 -3.82 -5.86
CA CYS A 119 -0.18 -4.37 -4.63
C CYS A 119 -0.55 -3.51 -3.40
N ALA A 120 -0.37 -2.19 -3.48
CA ALA A 120 -0.75 -1.25 -2.43
C ALA A 120 -2.25 -1.32 -2.11
N ARG A 121 -3.11 -1.41 -3.13
CA ARG A 121 -4.56 -1.56 -2.93
C ARG A 121 -4.89 -2.82 -2.15
N ASP A 122 -4.30 -3.94 -2.54
CA ASP A 122 -4.60 -5.24 -1.93
C ASP A 122 -4.10 -5.29 -0.48
N MET A 123 -2.93 -4.69 -0.18
CA MET A 123 -2.44 -4.52 1.19
C MET A 123 -3.36 -3.63 2.02
N MET A 124 -3.78 -2.48 1.48
CA MET A 124 -4.69 -1.56 2.16
C MET A 124 -6.05 -2.22 2.45
N THR A 125 -6.58 -3.00 1.51
CA THR A 125 -7.80 -3.77 1.73
C THR A 125 -7.63 -4.80 2.85
N ALA A 126 -6.52 -5.54 2.87
CA ALA A 126 -6.24 -6.50 3.94
C ALA A 126 -6.15 -5.83 5.33
N ILE A 127 -5.48 -4.67 5.44
CA ILE A 127 -5.43 -3.89 6.70
C ILE A 127 -6.82 -3.42 7.14
N ARG A 128 -7.67 -2.99 6.19
CA ARG A 128 -9.05 -2.58 6.47
C ARG A 128 -9.90 -3.76 6.95
N GLU A 129 -9.78 -4.92 6.30
CA GLU A 129 -10.46 -6.16 6.68
C GLU A 129 -10.05 -6.61 8.09
N TYR A 130 -8.76 -6.65 8.39
CA TYR A 130 -8.26 -6.99 9.73
C TYR A 130 -8.85 -6.07 10.80
N ARG A 131 -8.79 -4.75 10.61
CA ARG A 131 -9.36 -3.77 11.58
C ARG A 131 -10.86 -3.93 11.75
N GLN A 132 -11.60 -4.23 10.68
CA GLN A 132 -13.03 -4.47 10.75
C GLN A 132 -13.37 -5.76 11.51
N ASN A 133 -12.59 -6.82 11.31
CA ASN A 133 -12.74 -8.09 12.02
C ASN A 133 -12.40 -7.95 13.50
N ALA A 134 -11.28 -7.30 13.83
CA ALA A 134 -10.88 -7.02 15.21
C ALA A 134 -11.93 -6.17 15.94
N ALA A 135 -12.45 -5.12 15.29
CA ALA A 135 -13.53 -4.30 15.86
C ALA A 135 -14.84 -5.08 16.04
N SER A 136 -15.12 -6.05 15.17
CA SER A 136 -16.31 -6.90 15.28
C SER A 136 -16.16 -7.91 16.42
N ALA A 137 -15.02 -8.57 16.54
CA ALA A 137 -14.73 -9.48 17.64
C ALA A 137 -14.83 -8.77 19.01
N ALA A 138 -14.29 -7.54 19.11
CA ALA A 138 -14.42 -6.72 20.31
C ALA A 138 -15.89 -6.40 20.68
N ARG A 139 -16.81 -6.29 19.70
CA ARG A 139 -18.25 -6.08 19.94
C ARG A 139 -18.97 -7.31 20.48
N PHE A 140 -18.43 -8.52 20.23
CA PHE A 140 -19.02 -9.77 20.73
C PHE A 140 -18.57 -10.10 22.16
N ILE A 141 -17.37 -9.67 22.56
CA ILE A 141 -16.88 -9.76 23.94
C ILE A 141 -17.64 -8.73 24.80
N GLY A 142 -18.83 -9.12 25.27
CA GLY A 142 -19.70 -8.27 26.10
C GLY A 142 -21.20 -8.46 25.88
N ARG A 143 -21.63 -9.20 24.84
CA ARG A 143 -23.04 -9.60 24.67
C ARG A 143 -23.26 -11.03 25.17
N THR A 144 -23.48 -11.17 26.47
CA THR A 144 -23.92 -12.41 27.14
C THR A 144 -25.39 -12.75 26.92
N VAL A 145 -26.11 -12.04 26.06
CA VAL A 145 -27.53 -12.33 25.80
C VAL A 145 -27.62 -13.23 24.56
N LEU A 146 -27.48 -14.53 24.79
CA LEU A 146 -28.12 -15.51 23.91
C LEU A 146 -29.61 -15.13 23.84
N PRO A 147 -30.23 -15.05 22.64
CA PRO A 147 -31.69 -14.95 22.57
C PRO A 147 -32.29 -16.16 23.31
N PRO A 148 -33.31 -15.98 24.17
CA PRO A 148 -33.94 -17.10 24.84
C PRO A 148 -34.45 -18.06 23.76
N VAL A 149 -34.01 -19.32 23.82
CA VAL A 149 -34.58 -20.38 23.01
C VAL A 149 -36.04 -20.47 23.41
N ALA A 150 -36.95 -20.13 22.48
CA ALA A 150 -38.36 -20.38 22.66
C ALA A 150 -38.55 -21.90 22.76
N THR A 151 -38.68 -22.41 23.98
CA THR A 151 -39.24 -23.73 24.21
C THR A 151 -40.72 -23.64 23.92
N ASP A 152 -41.09 -23.84 22.65
CA ASP A 152 -42.47 -24.13 22.29
C ASP A 152 -42.83 -25.52 22.85
N THR A 153 -43.63 -25.52 23.92
CA THR A 153 -44.49 -26.62 24.36
C THR A 153 -45.73 -25.96 24.97
N PRO A 154 -46.95 -26.44 24.69
CA PRO A 154 -47.33 -27.86 24.60
C PRO A 154 -47.85 -28.34 23.25
#